data_AF-A0A9W4KWH9-F1
#
_entry.id   AF-A0A9W4KWH9-F1
#
_cell.length_a   1.000
_cell.length_b   1.000
_cell.length_c   1.000
_cell.angle_alpha   90.00
_cell.angle_beta   90.00
_cell.angle_gamma   90.00
#
_symmetry.space_group_name_H-M   'P 1'
#
loop_
_entity.id
_entity.type
_entity.pdbx_description
1 polymer ?
#
loop_
_entity_poly.entity_id
_entity_poly.type
_entity_poly.pdbx_seq_one_letter_code
_entity_poly.pdbx_strand_id
1 'polypeptide(L)'
;MSNKDAQDFTYQYYSEELLENLNILKVNNEILVVEDYEINQKIALSWNNLFGSEEEDFDDINKFTFKRYNYEVDNPRMKYYPNKGFFIRGYGEFFIHYPPFDMEEGNLFEFSIGDVQITVKRPSNLFRFIFTNLTYDKYFGDFDSYFTISLVGVSKDKLEEILQQAMFIIGKYNPSSLGDYPTIMEFSGYDEMWDLIGSEEEPKDIKNEFSFSNYPEPIHFYNEGKSDNDPLNFYKVLEYFYIISRKDDLKALSDKLNEDGDIDYFTTEVTKIYRTDEFSMLHNLLRNLRDVPPIIKEAHNQLLISEESLEVFADKLYTYRNSIVHSKKDAGFNMAIPKYLSLENEYKWNVILEQLALLCIEKFCFEF
;
A
#
# COMPACT_ATOMS: atom_id res chain seq x y z
N MET A 1 -25.06 -7.65 33.48
CA MET A 1 -25.69 -8.46 32.42
C MET A 1 -25.86 -9.91 32.92
N SER A 2 -26.99 -10.57 32.67
CA SER A 2 -27.18 -12.00 32.93
C SER A 2 -26.64 -12.86 31.76
N ASN A 3 -26.49 -14.19 31.93
CA ASN A 3 -26.10 -15.07 30.81
C ASN A 3 -27.11 -15.04 29.67
N LYS A 4 -28.40 -14.94 30.00
CA LYS A 4 -29.47 -14.86 29.01
C LYS A 4 -29.38 -13.53 28.27
N ASP A 5 -29.18 -12.43 29.00
CA ASP A 5 -29.03 -11.10 28.40
C ASP A 5 -27.82 -11.06 27.45
N ALA A 6 -26.71 -11.72 27.80
CA ALA A 6 -25.52 -11.81 26.95
C ALA A 6 -25.78 -12.57 25.63
N GLN A 7 -26.54 -13.66 25.70
CA GLN A 7 -26.96 -14.41 24.53
C GLN A 7 -27.92 -13.59 23.68
N ASP A 8 -29.00 -13.07 24.28
CA ASP A 8 -30.00 -12.25 23.61
C ASP A 8 -29.33 -11.04 22.92
N PHE A 9 -28.39 -10.37 23.57
CA PHE A 9 -27.59 -9.29 22.99
C PHE A 9 -26.78 -9.73 21.78
N THR A 10 -26.07 -10.87 21.89
CA THR A 10 -25.26 -11.40 20.78
C THR A 10 -26.12 -11.65 19.54
N TYR A 11 -27.30 -12.28 19.71
CA TYR A 11 -28.23 -12.56 18.61
C TYR A 11 -28.99 -11.34 18.09
N GLN A 12 -29.11 -10.27 18.88
CA GLN A 12 -29.70 -9.00 18.43
C GLN A 12 -28.71 -8.15 17.64
N TYR A 13 -27.44 -8.16 18.04
CA TYR A 13 -26.42 -7.29 17.45
C TYR A 13 -25.83 -7.87 16.15
N TYR A 14 -25.60 -9.18 16.12
CA TYR A 14 -25.06 -9.88 14.95
C TYR A 14 -26.18 -10.58 14.18
N SER A 15 -26.09 -10.62 12.85
CA SER A 15 -27.05 -11.37 12.03
C SER A 15 -26.95 -12.86 12.33
N GLU A 16 -28.09 -13.57 12.25
CA GLU A 16 -28.15 -15.02 12.44
C GLU A 16 -27.18 -15.74 11.48
N GLU A 17 -27.18 -15.34 10.20
CA GLU A 17 -26.28 -15.87 9.18
C GLU A 17 -24.79 -15.75 9.56
N LEU A 18 -24.37 -14.59 10.08
CA LEU A 18 -22.99 -14.39 10.50
C LEU A 18 -22.62 -15.30 11.68
N LEU A 19 -23.53 -15.44 12.64
CA LEU A 19 -23.33 -16.30 13.81
C LEU A 19 -23.35 -17.79 13.46
N GLU A 20 -24.11 -18.21 12.45
CA GLU A 20 -24.10 -19.59 11.93
C GLU A 20 -22.77 -19.95 11.27
N ASN A 21 -22.09 -18.97 10.67
CA ASN A 21 -20.79 -19.14 10.04
C ASN A 21 -19.60 -18.98 11.01
N LEU A 22 -19.86 -18.69 12.29
CA LEU A 22 -18.86 -18.58 13.34
C LEU A 22 -19.04 -19.66 14.42
N ASN A 23 -17.93 -20.18 14.92
CA ASN A 23 -17.95 -21.10 16.04
C ASN A 23 -18.00 -20.30 17.36
N ILE A 24 -19.17 -20.27 17.99
CA ILE A 24 -19.36 -19.64 19.29
C ILE A 24 -18.82 -20.57 20.39
N LEU A 25 -17.57 -20.35 20.79
CA LEU A 25 -16.86 -21.18 21.78
C LEU A 25 -17.32 -20.93 23.22
N LYS A 26 -17.73 -19.69 23.54
CA LYS A 26 -18.20 -19.32 24.88
C LYS A 26 -19.08 -18.07 24.82
N VAL A 27 -20.25 -18.11 25.45
CA VAL A 27 -21.06 -16.91 25.75
C VAL A 27 -21.56 -17.03 27.18
N ASN A 28 -21.21 -16.08 28.02
CA ASN A 28 -21.76 -15.93 29.36
C ASN A 28 -21.87 -14.44 29.71
N ASN A 29 -22.23 -14.11 30.94
CA ASN A 29 -22.33 -12.75 31.45
C ASN A 29 -21.01 -11.96 31.54
N GLU A 30 -19.86 -12.56 31.23
CA GLU A 30 -18.53 -11.92 31.31
C GLU A 30 -17.86 -11.77 29.95
N ILE A 31 -18.03 -12.76 29.07
CA ILE A 31 -17.26 -12.88 27.84
C ILE A 31 -18.04 -13.56 26.71
N LEU A 32 -17.79 -13.09 25.48
CA LEU A 32 -18.09 -13.76 24.22
C LEU A 32 -16.77 -14.17 23.56
N VAL A 33 -16.70 -15.41 23.10
CA VAL A 33 -15.53 -15.96 22.42
C VAL A 33 -15.99 -16.64 21.15
N VAL A 34 -15.49 -16.15 20.02
CA VAL A 34 -15.83 -16.66 18.69
C VAL A 34 -14.56 -17.09 17.95
N GLU A 35 -14.72 -18.07 17.08
CA GLU A 35 -13.68 -18.56 16.19
C GLU A 35 -14.24 -18.64 14.77
N ASP A 36 -13.49 -18.10 13.83
CA ASP A 36 -13.71 -18.30 12.40
C ASP A 36 -12.86 -19.50 11.97
N TYR A 37 -13.54 -20.59 11.61
CA TYR A 37 -12.90 -21.86 11.26
C TYR A 37 -12.23 -21.84 9.89
N GLU A 38 -12.64 -20.94 8.98
CA GLU A 38 -12.06 -20.85 7.64
C GLU A 38 -10.65 -20.28 7.70
N ILE A 39 -10.45 -19.24 8.52
CA ILE A 39 -9.15 -18.58 8.71
C ILE A 39 -8.43 -19.05 9.98
N ASN A 40 -9.07 -19.92 10.77
CA ASN A 40 -8.57 -20.48 12.03
C ASN A 40 -8.11 -19.38 13.01
N GLN A 41 -8.90 -18.30 13.12
CA GLN A 41 -8.64 -17.19 14.02
C GLN A 41 -9.74 -17.07 15.07
N LYS A 42 -9.33 -16.70 16.28
CA LYS A 42 -10.19 -16.64 17.44
C LYS A 42 -10.02 -15.31 18.14
N ILE A 43 -11.14 -14.71 18.55
CA ILE A 43 -11.17 -13.48 19.35
C ILE A 43 -12.08 -13.64 20.56
N ALA A 44 -11.82 -12.81 21.56
CA ALA A 44 -12.63 -12.67 22.75
C ALA A 44 -13.11 -11.23 22.93
N LEU A 45 -14.29 -11.08 23.53
CA LEU A 45 -14.92 -9.82 23.89
C LEU A 45 -15.37 -9.92 25.35
N SER A 46 -14.81 -9.10 26.23
CA SER A 46 -15.34 -8.92 27.57
C SER A 46 -16.42 -7.85 27.56
N TRP A 47 -17.59 -8.18 28.08
CA TRP A 47 -18.69 -7.22 28.13
C TRP A 47 -18.37 -5.99 28.98
N ASN A 48 -17.56 -6.16 30.03
CA ASN A 48 -17.11 -5.04 30.85
C ASN A 48 -16.21 -4.07 30.07
N ASN A 49 -15.39 -4.57 29.14
CA ASN A 49 -14.54 -3.74 28.31
C ASN A 49 -15.31 -3.13 27.13
N LEU A 50 -16.35 -3.81 26.66
CA LEU A 50 -17.22 -3.32 25.61
C LEU A 50 -18.09 -2.17 26.11
N PHE A 51 -18.87 -2.37 27.17
CA PHE A 51 -19.85 -1.38 27.66
C PHE A 51 -19.28 -0.37 28.65
N GLY A 52 -18.10 -0.62 29.22
CA GLY A 52 -17.55 0.19 30.31
C GLY A 52 -18.33 0.01 31.62
N SER A 53 -18.08 0.91 32.58
CA SER A 53 -18.70 0.87 33.92
C SER A 53 -19.99 1.71 34.05
N GLU A 54 -20.42 2.38 32.98
CA GLU A 54 -21.59 3.27 33.01
C GLU A 54 -22.86 2.51 32.62
N GLU A 55 -23.82 2.45 33.55
CA GLU A 55 -25.18 1.96 33.31
C GLU A 55 -25.95 2.98 32.46
N GLU A 56 -25.66 3.08 31.18
CA GLU A 56 -26.53 3.80 30.23
C GLU A 56 -27.58 2.84 29.64
N ASP A 57 -28.72 3.38 29.20
CA ASP A 57 -29.84 2.61 28.65
C ASP A 57 -29.40 1.79 27.43
N PHE A 58 -29.73 0.48 27.44
CA PHE A 58 -29.31 -0.52 26.44
C PHE A 58 -29.67 -0.16 24.99
N ASP A 59 -30.67 0.69 24.76
CA ASP A 59 -31.17 1.02 23.42
C ASP A 59 -30.26 2.03 22.66
N ASP A 60 -29.58 2.96 23.36
CA ASP A 60 -28.65 3.93 22.74
C ASP A 60 -27.20 3.39 22.63
N ILE A 61 -26.90 2.32 23.36
CA ILE A 61 -25.58 1.68 23.47
C ILE A 61 -25.14 1.00 22.15
N ASN A 62 -26.07 0.53 21.32
CA ASN A 62 -25.71 -0.41 20.24
C ASN A 62 -24.83 0.18 19.12
N LYS A 63 -25.09 1.39 18.62
CA LYS A 63 -24.31 1.95 17.49
C LYS A 63 -22.93 2.47 17.88
N PHE A 64 -22.81 3.09 19.05
CA PHE A 64 -21.59 3.83 19.41
C PHE A 64 -20.56 2.99 20.17
N THR A 65 -21.00 1.94 20.85
CA THR A 65 -20.15 1.16 21.75
C THR A 65 -19.11 0.36 20.97
N PHE A 66 -19.53 -0.42 19.98
CA PHE A 66 -18.59 -1.18 19.14
C PHE A 66 -17.70 -0.27 18.28
N LYS A 67 -18.20 0.89 17.85
CA LYS A 67 -17.40 1.87 17.10
C LYS A 67 -16.19 2.39 17.89
N ARG A 68 -16.27 2.41 19.22
CA ARG A 68 -15.19 2.88 20.12
C ARG A 68 -14.40 1.74 20.75
N TYR A 69 -14.83 0.50 20.55
CA TYR A 69 -14.25 -0.64 21.23
C TYR A 69 -12.88 -1.02 20.65
N ASN A 70 -11.88 -1.10 21.51
CA ASN A 70 -10.55 -1.54 21.13
C ASN A 70 -10.40 -3.04 21.39
N TYR A 71 -10.50 -3.84 20.33
CA TYR A 71 -10.35 -5.29 20.37
C TYR A 71 -9.00 -5.77 20.93
N GLU A 72 -7.96 -4.94 20.93
CA GLU A 72 -6.64 -5.28 21.50
C GLU A 72 -6.69 -5.49 23.02
N VAL A 73 -7.66 -4.90 23.72
CA VAL A 73 -7.79 -5.00 25.19
C VAL A 73 -8.03 -6.45 25.62
N ASP A 74 -8.93 -7.15 24.92
CA ASP A 74 -9.24 -8.56 25.19
C ASP A 74 -8.41 -9.53 24.35
N ASN A 75 -7.71 -9.02 23.34
CA ASN A 75 -6.89 -9.82 22.43
C ASN A 75 -5.46 -9.26 22.32
N PRO A 76 -4.57 -9.45 23.32
CA PRO A 76 -3.25 -8.81 23.36
C PRO A 76 -2.29 -9.17 22.21
N ARG A 77 -2.60 -10.23 21.44
CA ARG A 77 -1.84 -10.64 20.25
C ARG A 77 -2.41 -10.08 18.94
N MET A 78 -3.50 -9.33 19.03
CA MET A 78 -4.11 -8.63 17.92
C MET A 78 -3.48 -7.24 17.77
N LYS A 79 -3.46 -6.75 16.55
CA LYS A 79 -3.37 -5.33 16.24
C LYS A 79 -4.65 -4.94 15.53
N TYR A 80 -5.38 -3.98 16.08
CA TYR A 80 -6.63 -3.49 15.53
C TYR A 80 -6.38 -2.16 14.81
N TYR A 81 -6.89 -2.05 13.59
CA TYR A 81 -6.85 -0.83 12.79
C TYR A 81 -8.31 -0.40 12.57
N PRO A 82 -8.82 0.56 13.37
CA PRO A 82 -10.21 1.00 13.30
C PRO A 82 -10.65 1.31 11.87
N ASN A 83 -11.82 0.81 11.48
CA ASN A 83 -12.42 0.94 10.14
C ASN A 83 -11.52 0.54 8.96
N LYS A 84 -10.41 -0.18 9.19
CA LYS A 84 -9.40 -0.49 8.16
C LYS A 84 -9.09 -1.98 8.09
N GLY A 85 -8.88 -2.63 9.24
CA GLY A 85 -8.55 -4.04 9.27
C GLY A 85 -7.97 -4.53 10.59
N PHE A 86 -7.41 -5.73 10.60
CA PHE A 86 -6.77 -6.30 11.77
C PHE A 86 -5.60 -7.23 11.41
N PHE A 87 -4.76 -7.48 12.41
CA PHE A 87 -3.73 -8.51 12.35
C PHE A 87 -3.76 -9.34 13.63
N ILE A 88 -3.71 -10.66 13.51
CA ILE A 88 -3.68 -11.60 14.63
C ILE A 88 -2.90 -12.86 14.24
N ARG A 89 -1.87 -13.20 15.03
CA ARG A 89 -1.15 -14.50 14.96
C ARG A 89 -0.72 -14.94 13.54
N GLY A 90 -0.19 -14.02 12.74
CA GLY A 90 0.29 -14.34 11.40
C GLY A 90 -0.77 -14.24 10.31
N TYR A 91 -1.99 -13.82 10.66
CA TYR A 91 -3.07 -13.49 9.75
C TYR A 91 -3.33 -11.99 9.78
N GLY A 92 -3.32 -11.33 8.63
CA GLY A 92 -3.76 -9.94 8.47
C GLY A 92 -4.92 -9.86 7.49
N GLU A 93 -5.88 -8.98 7.72
CA GLU A 93 -6.98 -8.72 6.78
C GLU A 93 -7.37 -7.24 6.82
N PHE A 94 -7.43 -6.62 5.65
CA PHE A 94 -7.61 -5.18 5.50
C PHE A 94 -8.57 -4.89 4.36
N PHE A 95 -9.40 -3.85 4.49
CA PHE A 95 -10.14 -3.34 3.36
C PHE A 95 -9.19 -2.91 2.24
N ILE A 96 -9.55 -3.25 1.02
CA ILE A 96 -8.85 -2.83 -0.19
C ILE A 96 -9.86 -2.24 -1.16
N HIS A 97 -9.56 -1.05 -1.68
CA HIS A 97 -10.31 -0.44 -2.75
C HIS A 97 -9.52 -0.55 -4.05
N TYR A 98 -10.14 -1.17 -5.04
CA TYR A 98 -9.61 -1.21 -6.40
C TYR A 98 -10.72 -1.55 -7.39
N PRO A 99 -11.16 -0.59 -8.24
CA PRO A 99 -12.30 -0.79 -9.13
C PRO A 99 -12.23 -2.01 -10.06
N PRO A 100 -11.04 -2.43 -10.56
CA PRO A 100 -10.94 -3.67 -11.35
C PRO A 100 -11.46 -4.92 -10.64
N PHE A 101 -11.44 -4.98 -9.30
CA PHE A 101 -12.01 -6.13 -8.58
C PHE A 101 -13.52 -6.29 -8.78
N ASP A 102 -14.25 -5.20 -9.02
CA ASP A 102 -15.68 -5.23 -9.27
C ASP A 102 -16.04 -5.73 -10.68
N MET A 103 -15.05 -5.86 -11.57
CA MET A 103 -15.25 -6.23 -12.97
C MET A 103 -15.01 -7.72 -13.27
N GLU A 104 -14.70 -8.54 -12.25
CA GLU A 104 -14.51 -10.02 -12.25
C GLU A 104 -13.51 -10.63 -13.28
N GLU A 105 -13.04 -9.93 -14.30
CA GLU A 105 -12.20 -10.48 -15.37
C GLU A 105 -10.71 -10.19 -15.17
N GLY A 106 -9.86 -11.22 -15.28
CA GLY A 106 -8.39 -11.10 -15.33
C GLY A 106 -7.69 -10.71 -14.02
N ASN A 107 -8.42 -10.67 -12.91
CA ASN A 107 -7.92 -10.18 -11.63
C ASN A 107 -7.00 -11.18 -10.90
N LEU A 108 -5.85 -10.70 -10.43
CA LEU A 108 -4.97 -11.42 -9.51
C LEU A 108 -5.60 -11.47 -8.10
N PHE A 109 -6.45 -12.46 -7.85
CA PHE A 109 -7.11 -12.65 -6.55
C PHE A 109 -6.28 -13.47 -5.56
N GLU A 110 -5.38 -14.33 -6.03
CA GLU A 110 -4.56 -15.19 -5.17
C GLU A 110 -3.12 -15.27 -5.69
N PHE A 111 -2.16 -15.00 -4.81
CA PHE A 111 -0.74 -15.10 -5.10
C PHE A 111 0.08 -15.20 -3.82
N SER A 112 1.38 -15.40 -3.95
CA SER A 112 2.31 -15.44 -2.81
C SER A 112 3.46 -14.46 -2.98
N ILE A 113 3.94 -13.93 -1.85
CA ILE A 113 5.19 -13.18 -1.74
C ILE A 113 6.08 -13.95 -0.77
N GLY A 114 7.08 -14.63 -1.31
CA GLY A 114 7.90 -15.58 -0.56
C GLY A 114 7.03 -16.71 0.00
N ASP A 115 6.99 -16.82 1.32
CA ASP A 115 6.17 -17.80 2.07
C ASP A 115 4.81 -17.25 2.52
N VAL A 116 4.53 -15.97 2.27
CA VAL A 116 3.26 -15.34 2.66
C VAL A 116 2.23 -15.49 1.54
N GLN A 117 1.08 -16.06 1.87
CA GLN A 117 -0.06 -16.19 0.96
C GLN A 117 -0.90 -14.92 1.02
N ILE A 118 -1.27 -14.40 -0.16
CA ILE A 118 -2.07 -13.20 -0.33
C ILE A 118 -3.35 -13.58 -1.07
N THR A 119 -4.50 -13.18 -0.51
CA THR A 119 -5.80 -13.40 -1.14
C THR A 119 -6.64 -12.13 -1.07
N VAL A 120 -7.11 -11.66 -2.21
CA VAL A 120 -8.14 -10.62 -2.33
C VAL A 120 -9.49 -11.30 -2.48
N LYS A 121 -10.40 -11.05 -1.54
CA LYS A 121 -11.72 -11.67 -1.50
C LYS A 121 -12.72 -10.83 -0.72
N ARG A 122 -13.98 -11.27 -0.68
CA ARG A 122 -14.98 -10.70 0.24
C ARG A 122 -14.54 -10.87 1.70
N PRO A 123 -14.89 -9.93 2.58
CA PRO A 123 -14.52 -9.96 4.00
C PRO A 123 -14.88 -11.29 4.67
N SER A 124 -13.94 -11.84 5.45
CA SER A 124 -14.16 -13.04 6.25
C SER A 124 -15.26 -12.85 7.30
N ASN A 125 -15.80 -13.95 7.83
CA ASN A 125 -16.80 -13.88 8.89
C ASN A 125 -16.23 -13.19 10.14
N LEU A 126 -14.96 -13.45 10.47
CA LEU A 126 -14.31 -12.71 11.56
C LEU A 126 -14.21 -11.21 11.28
N PHE A 127 -13.88 -10.82 10.05
CA PHE A 127 -13.82 -9.42 9.66
C PHE A 127 -15.21 -8.77 9.79
N ARG A 128 -16.26 -9.40 9.24
CA ARG A 128 -17.65 -8.96 9.36
C ARG A 128 -18.06 -8.80 10.83
N PHE A 129 -17.66 -9.74 11.69
CA PHE A 129 -17.93 -9.69 13.13
C PHE A 129 -17.21 -8.55 13.85
N ILE A 130 -15.93 -8.31 13.55
CA ILE A 130 -15.15 -7.21 14.16
C ILE A 130 -15.70 -5.85 13.71
N PHE A 131 -16.10 -5.73 12.45
CA PHE A 131 -16.55 -4.48 11.84
C PHE A 131 -18.06 -4.39 11.67
N THR A 132 -18.85 -5.20 12.38
CA THR A 132 -20.33 -5.18 12.28
C THR A 132 -20.89 -3.78 12.56
N ASN A 133 -20.19 -2.96 13.34
CA ASN A 133 -20.57 -1.58 13.60
C ASN A 133 -20.70 -0.71 12.33
N LEU A 134 -20.05 -1.09 11.23
CA LEU A 134 -20.10 -0.36 9.97
C LEU A 134 -21.47 -0.46 9.30
N THR A 135 -22.20 -1.58 9.46
CA THR A 135 -23.55 -1.77 8.87
C THR A 135 -24.60 -0.79 9.40
N TYR A 136 -24.29 -0.10 10.49
CA TYR A 136 -25.13 0.94 11.06
C TYR A 136 -24.86 2.33 10.47
N ASP A 137 -23.79 2.50 9.70
CA ASP A 137 -23.54 3.71 8.93
C ASP A 137 -24.43 3.70 7.69
N LYS A 138 -25.11 4.81 7.42
CA LYS A 138 -26.07 4.93 6.31
C LYS A 138 -25.40 4.89 4.93
N TYR A 139 -24.08 5.09 4.88
CA TYR A 139 -23.29 5.04 3.65
C TYR A 139 -22.58 3.70 3.47
N PHE A 140 -22.58 2.85 4.50
CA PHE A 140 -22.11 1.48 4.36
C PHE A 140 -23.23 0.69 3.69
N GLY A 141 -22.93 0.11 2.52
CA GLY A 141 -23.84 -0.78 1.83
C GLY A 141 -23.92 -2.13 2.55
N ASP A 142 -23.36 -3.15 1.93
CA ASP A 142 -23.18 -4.46 2.53
C ASP A 142 -21.72 -4.91 2.43
N PHE A 143 -21.30 -5.85 3.28
CA PHE A 143 -19.96 -6.42 3.21
C PHE A 143 -19.67 -7.09 1.87
N ASP A 144 -20.70 -7.60 1.18
CA ASP A 144 -20.55 -8.16 -0.16
C ASP A 144 -20.25 -7.11 -1.23
N SER A 145 -20.36 -5.81 -0.92
CA SER A 145 -19.92 -4.72 -1.79
C SER A 145 -18.45 -4.35 -1.63
N TYR A 146 -17.76 -4.90 -0.61
CA TYR A 146 -16.37 -4.58 -0.32
C TYR A 146 -15.43 -5.74 -0.61
N PHE A 147 -14.18 -5.43 -0.87
CA PHE A 147 -13.09 -6.40 -0.92
C PHE A 147 -12.14 -6.18 0.25
N THR A 148 -11.50 -7.28 0.64
CA THR A 148 -10.40 -7.29 1.60
C THR A 148 -9.20 -7.98 0.98
N ILE A 149 -8.01 -7.53 1.38
CA ILE A 149 -6.77 -8.27 1.17
C ILE A 149 -6.40 -8.98 2.47
N SER A 150 -6.20 -10.29 2.38
CA SER A 150 -5.77 -11.15 3.48
C SER A 150 -4.36 -11.65 3.25
N LEU A 151 -3.61 -11.78 4.35
CA LEU A 151 -2.21 -12.21 4.38
C LEU A 151 -2.07 -13.35 5.39
N VAL A 152 -1.55 -14.50 4.96
CA VAL A 152 -1.33 -15.67 5.82
C VAL A 152 0.16 -15.99 5.90
N GLY A 153 0.67 -16.13 7.12
CA GLY A 153 2.08 -16.44 7.39
C GLY A 153 2.98 -15.22 7.61
N VAL A 154 2.40 -14.01 7.71
CA VAL A 154 3.18 -12.76 7.84
C VAL A 154 3.53 -12.42 9.29
N SER A 155 4.77 -12.02 9.57
CA SER A 155 5.13 -11.48 10.88
C SER A 155 4.67 -10.03 11.05
N LYS A 156 4.39 -9.61 12.28
CA LYS A 156 3.85 -8.28 12.58
C LYS A 156 4.75 -7.14 12.06
N ASP A 157 6.06 -7.33 12.16
CA ASP A 157 7.09 -6.38 11.73
C ASP A 157 7.23 -6.28 10.20
N LYS A 158 6.77 -7.28 9.45
CA LYS A 158 6.80 -7.31 7.98
C LYS A 158 5.47 -6.99 7.31
N LEU A 159 4.42 -6.81 8.11
CA LEU A 159 3.07 -6.61 7.61
C LEU A 159 2.94 -5.44 6.64
N GLU A 160 3.47 -4.27 7.00
CA GLU A 160 3.39 -3.07 6.15
C GLU A 160 4.19 -3.27 4.85
N GLU A 161 5.42 -3.78 4.94
CA GLU A 161 6.28 -4.01 3.77
C GLU A 161 5.60 -4.96 2.76
N ILE A 162 4.99 -6.03 3.24
CA ILE A 162 4.31 -7.02 2.38
C ILE A 162 3.01 -6.45 1.82
N LEU A 163 2.24 -5.70 2.60
CA LEU A 163 1.04 -5.00 2.09
C LEU A 163 1.40 -4.04 0.95
N GLN A 164 2.44 -3.23 1.12
CA GLN A 164 2.90 -2.30 0.08
C GLN A 164 3.37 -3.05 -1.17
N GLN A 165 4.10 -4.15 -1.00
CA GLN A 165 4.50 -4.99 -2.13
C GLN A 165 3.31 -5.67 -2.82
N ALA A 166 2.30 -6.09 -2.06
CA ALA A 166 1.07 -6.67 -2.62
C ALA A 166 0.28 -5.65 -3.45
N MET A 167 0.14 -4.40 -2.98
CA MET A 167 -0.48 -3.32 -3.77
C MET A 167 0.28 -3.09 -5.08
N PHE A 168 1.61 -3.06 -5.00
CA PHE A 168 2.46 -2.93 -6.18
C PHE A 168 2.25 -4.04 -7.20
N ILE A 169 2.23 -5.29 -6.75
CA ILE A 169 1.99 -6.46 -7.60
C ILE A 169 0.59 -6.38 -8.22
N ILE A 170 -0.45 -6.11 -7.44
CA ILE A 170 -1.83 -5.98 -7.94
C ILE A 170 -1.90 -4.88 -9.00
N GLY A 171 -1.42 -3.67 -8.72
CA GLY A 171 -1.49 -2.56 -9.66
C GLY A 171 -0.67 -2.79 -10.94
N LYS A 172 0.41 -3.56 -10.85
CA LYS A 172 1.26 -3.91 -12.00
C LYS A 172 0.65 -4.99 -12.90
N TYR A 173 0.13 -6.06 -12.30
CA TYR A 173 -0.34 -7.24 -13.03
C TYR A 173 -1.83 -7.21 -13.34
N ASN A 174 -2.55 -6.29 -12.73
CA ASN A 174 -3.96 -6.06 -12.96
C ASN A 174 -4.23 -4.56 -13.12
N PRO A 175 -3.67 -3.87 -14.14
CA PRO A 175 -3.78 -2.42 -14.28
C PRO A 175 -5.21 -1.96 -14.60
N SER A 176 -5.67 -0.87 -13.96
CA SER A 176 -6.95 -0.24 -14.29
C SER A 176 -6.85 0.50 -15.63
N SER A 177 -7.87 0.35 -16.49
CA SER A 177 -7.99 1.12 -17.73
C SER A 177 -8.28 2.62 -17.48
N LEU A 178 -8.70 2.97 -16.26
CA LEU A 178 -9.05 4.32 -15.84
C LEU A 178 -7.94 5.01 -15.04
N GLY A 179 -6.82 4.30 -14.82
CA GLY A 179 -5.68 4.83 -14.09
C GLY A 179 -5.78 4.70 -12.56
N ASP A 180 -6.79 4.01 -12.04
CA ASP A 180 -6.90 3.71 -10.61
C ASP A 180 -5.73 2.84 -10.14
N TYR A 181 -5.47 2.88 -8.82
CA TYR A 181 -4.42 2.10 -8.18
C TYR A 181 -4.95 1.44 -6.91
N PRO A 182 -4.54 0.19 -6.58
CA PRO A 182 -5.03 -0.48 -5.39
C PRO A 182 -4.57 0.26 -4.13
N THR A 183 -5.51 0.47 -3.21
CA THR A 183 -5.23 1.17 -1.95
C THR A 183 -5.84 0.44 -0.76
N ILE A 184 -5.14 0.46 0.38
CA ILE A 184 -5.72 0.02 1.64
C ILE A 184 -6.57 1.16 2.18
N MET A 185 -7.90 0.98 2.16
CA MET A 185 -8.84 2.01 2.55
C MET A 185 -9.16 1.97 4.05
N GLU A 186 -9.43 3.14 4.63
CA GLU A 186 -10.17 3.26 5.88
C GLU A 186 -11.59 3.68 5.53
N PHE A 187 -12.59 2.94 6.01
CA PHE A 187 -13.98 3.35 5.82
C PHE A 187 -14.29 4.61 6.64
N SER A 188 -14.56 5.73 5.97
CA SER A 188 -14.85 7.02 6.59
C SER A 188 -16.30 7.49 6.45
N GLY A 189 -17.20 6.65 5.91
CA GLY A 189 -18.62 7.00 5.72
C GLY A 189 -18.89 7.92 4.53
N TYR A 190 -17.97 8.01 3.57
CA TYR A 190 -18.18 8.68 2.30
C TYR A 190 -17.46 7.86 1.24
N ASP A 191 -18.19 6.96 0.58
CA ASP A 191 -17.70 6.23 -0.59
C ASP A 191 -18.48 6.76 -1.79
N GLU A 192 -17.83 7.54 -2.64
CA GLU A 192 -18.37 7.85 -3.96
C GLU A 192 -18.17 6.60 -4.81
N MET A 193 -19.15 5.69 -4.75
CA MET A 193 -19.21 4.56 -5.65
C MET A 193 -19.54 5.11 -7.05
N TRP A 194 -18.52 5.28 -7.89
CA TRP A 194 -18.70 5.67 -9.28
C TRP A 194 -19.07 4.42 -10.09
N ASP A 195 -20.22 4.47 -10.76
CA ASP A 195 -20.61 3.44 -11.74
C ASP A 195 -19.60 3.44 -12.89
N LEU A 196 -18.77 2.40 -12.98
CA LEU A 196 -17.74 2.28 -14.00
C LEU A 196 -18.19 1.45 -15.20
N ILE A 197 -18.01 2.04 -16.38
CA ILE A 197 -18.27 1.43 -17.69
C ILE A 197 -17.05 0.58 -18.05
N GLY A 198 -17.24 -0.73 -18.16
CA GLY A 198 -16.18 -1.69 -18.44
C GLY A 198 -15.52 -1.49 -19.82
N SER A 199 -14.23 -1.78 -19.87
CA SER A 199 -13.46 -1.96 -21.10
C SER A 199 -12.81 -3.33 -21.09
N GLU A 200 -12.99 -4.08 -22.18
CA GLU A 200 -12.43 -5.42 -22.38
C GLU A 200 -10.91 -5.34 -22.63
N GLU A 201 -10.10 -5.86 -21.70
CA GLU A 201 -8.72 -6.27 -21.97
C GLU A 201 -8.51 -7.72 -21.52
N GLU A 202 -7.85 -8.53 -22.37
CA GLU A 202 -7.63 -9.94 -22.10
C GLU A 202 -6.63 -10.15 -20.95
N PRO A 203 -6.85 -11.15 -20.06
CA PRO A 203 -5.93 -11.49 -18.99
C PRO A 203 -4.57 -11.94 -19.56
N LYS A 204 -3.48 -11.32 -19.13
CA LYS A 204 -2.13 -11.84 -19.38
C LYS A 204 -1.88 -13.03 -18.44
N ASP A 205 -1.02 -13.98 -18.83
CA ASP A 205 -0.55 -15.04 -17.93
C ASP A 205 0.08 -14.42 -16.67
N ILE A 206 -0.64 -14.44 -15.55
CA ILE A 206 -0.19 -13.80 -14.30
C ILE A 206 0.67 -14.79 -13.52
N LYS A 207 1.85 -14.34 -13.11
CA LYS A 207 2.69 -15.08 -12.17
C LYS A 207 1.99 -15.06 -10.80
N ASN A 208 1.81 -16.21 -10.17
CA ASN A 208 1.16 -16.30 -8.84
C ASN A 208 2.18 -16.40 -7.68
N GLU A 209 3.48 -16.37 -7.99
CA GLU A 209 4.56 -16.50 -7.00
C GLU A 209 5.61 -15.40 -7.19
N PHE A 210 5.78 -14.56 -6.18
CA PHE A 210 6.71 -13.44 -6.18
C PHE A 210 7.73 -13.60 -5.06
N SER A 211 8.95 -13.12 -5.28
CA SER A 211 9.96 -13.05 -4.22
C SER A 211 9.75 -11.80 -3.36
N PHE A 212 10.28 -11.81 -2.14
CA PHE A 212 10.39 -10.59 -1.35
C PHE A 212 11.24 -9.55 -2.10
N SER A 213 10.81 -8.29 -2.04
CA SER A 213 11.62 -7.17 -2.52
C SER A 213 12.91 -7.06 -1.71
N ASN A 214 14.04 -6.83 -2.39
CA ASN A 214 15.29 -6.49 -1.73
C ASN A 214 15.26 -5.12 -1.03
N TYR A 215 14.39 -4.21 -1.49
CA TYR A 215 14.26 -2.85 -0.99
C TYR A 215 12.77 -2.45 -0.94
N PRO A 216 12.10 -2.56 0.22
CA PRO A 216 10.66 -2.28 0.34
C PRO A 216 10.31 -0.78 0.32
N GLU A 217 11.19 0.11 0.78
CA GLU A 217 10.93 1.56 0.86
C GLU A 217 10.61 2.23 -0.49
N PRO A 218 11.34 1.98 -1.60
CA PRO A 218 11.01 2.54 -2.90
C PRO A 218 9.63 2.11 -3.42
N ILE A 219 9.15 0.92 -3.03
CA ILE A 219 7.81 0.47 -3.38
C ILE A 219 6.75 1.32 -2.68
N HIS A 220 6.97 1.66 -1.40
CA HIS A 220 6.07 2.55 -0.67
C HIS A 220 5.99 3.94 -1.34
N PHE A 221 7.13 4.55 -1.69
CA PHE A 221 7.12 5.82 -2.43
C PHE A 221 6.42 5.73 -3.78
N TYR A 222 6.58 4.61 -4.49
CA TYR A 222 5.88 4.39 -5.75
C TYR A 222 4.36 4.33 -5.56
N ASN A 223 3.88 3.56 -4.57
CA ASN A 223 2.45 3.43 -4.27
C ASN A 223 1.83 4.78 -3.91
N GLU A 224 2.49 5.55 -3.04
CA GLU A 224 2.05 6.92 -2.68
C GLU A 224 2.04 7.85 -3.90
N GLY A 225 3.04 7.73 -4.79
CA GLY A 225 3.08 8.47 -6.05
C GLY A 225 1.90 8.12 -6.97
N LYS A 226 1.48 6.85 -7.01
CA LYS A 226 0.31 6.40 -7.78
C LYS A 226 -1.00 6.89 -7.16
N SER A 227 -1.15 6.81 -5.84
CA SER A 227 -2.38 7.22 -5.14
C SER A 227 -2.62 8.73 -5.20
N ASP A 228 -1.57 9.55 -4.97
CA ASP A 228 -1.70 11.00 -4.91
C ASP A 228 -1.39 11.70 -6.25
N ASN A 229 -1.01 10.92 -7.27
CA ASN A 229 -0.47 11.44 -8.53
C ASN A 229 0.69 12.45 -8.28
N ASP A 230 1.56 12.16 -7.30
CA ASP A 230 2.65 13.03 -6.86
C ASP A 230 3.99 12.69 -7.53
N PRO A 231 4.48 13.52 -8.47
CA PRO A 231 5.77 13.31 -9.14
C PRO A 231 6.96 13.30 -8.19
N LEU A 232 6.88 13.95 -7.02
CA LEU A 232 7.98 13.94 -6.05
C LEU A 232 8.15 12.56 -5.40
N ASN A 233 7.06 11.83 -5.18
CA ASN A 233 7.14 10.49 -4.62
C ASN A 233 7.78 9.51 -5.61
N PHE A 234 7.45 9.61 -6.91
CA PHE A 234 8.20 8.87 -7.93
C PHE A 234 9.68 9.27 -7.96
N TYR A 235 10.02 10.55 -7.86
CA TYR A 235 11.42 10.99 -7.82
C TYR A 235 12.18 10.44 -6.59
N LYS A 236 11.54 10.31 -5.43
CA LYS A 236 12.16 9.69 -4.24
C LYS A 236 12.57 8.23 -4.50
N VAL A 237 11.86 7.51 -5.38
CA VAL A 237 12.29 6.18 -5.82
C VAL A 237 13.65 6.25 -6.50
N LEU A 238 13.84 7.21 -7.41
CA LEU A 238 15.12 7.41 -8.10
C LEU A 238 16.21 7.80 -7.09
N GLU A 239 15.93 8.73 -6.18
CA GLU A 239 16.86 9.17 -5.14
C GLU A 239 17.33 8.00 -4.26
N TYR A 240 16.41 7.11 -3.89
CA TYR A 240 16.73 5.91 -3.11
C TYR A 240 17.81 5.05 -3.79
N PHE A 241 17.75 4.95 -5.13
CA PHE A 241 18.69 4.14 -5.90
C PHE A 241 19.98 4.85 -6.34
N TYR A 242 20.19 6.14 -6.01
CA TYR A 242 21.42 6.85 -6.37
C TYR A 242 22.69 6.16 -5.89
N ILE A 243 22.73 5.77 -4.61
CA ILE A 243 23.89 5.07 -4.05
C ILE A 243 23.86 3.57 -4.37
N ILE A 244 22.67 2.95 -4.36
CA ILE A 244 22.51 1.51 -4.64
C ILE A 244 22.97 1.17 -6.06
N SER A 245 22.72 2.05 -7.03
CA SER A 245 23.19 1.87 -8.41
C SER A 245 24.71 1.85 -8.55
N ARG A 246 25.45 2.24 -7.50
CA ARG A 246 26.92 2.26 -7.42
C ARG A 246 27.49 1.17 -6.52
N LYS A 247 26.69 0.16 -6.14
CA LYS A 247 27.14 -0.96 -5.29
C LYS A 247 28.37 -1.67 -5.85
N ASP A 248 28.47 -1.82 -7.16
CA ASP A 248 29.63 -2.45 -7.81
C ASP A 248 30.89 -1.59 -7.73
N ASP A 249 30.77 -0.26 -7.83
CA ASP A 249 31.90 0.66 -7.59
C ASP A 249 32.42 0.49 -6.16
N LEU A 250 31.52 0.45 -5.18
CA LEU A 250 31.87 0.26 -3.77
C LEU A 250 32.50 -1.11 -3.51
N LYS A 251 32.00 -2.16 -4.17
CA LYS A 251 32.58 -3.51 -4.10
C LYS A 251 33.99 -3.52 -4.67
N ALA A 252 34.20 -2.93 -5.85
CA ALA A 252 35.53 -2.84 -6.46
C ALA A 252 36.52 -2.06 -5.58
N LEU A 253 36.08 -1.00 -4.90
CA LEU A 253 36.90 -0.29 -3.92
C LEU A 253 37.23 -1.16 -2.70
N SER A 254 36.28 -1.95 -2.21
CA SER A 254 36.50 -2.90 -1.10
C SER A 254 37.48 -4.01 -1.49
N ASP A 255 37.36 -4.57 -2.69
CA ASP A 255 38.25 -5.60 -3.19
C ASP A 255 39.68 -5.05 -3.31
N LYS A 256 39.84 -3.83 -3.85
CA LYS A 256 41.13 -3.14 -3.92
C LYS A 256 41.72 -2.83 -2.54
N LEU A 257 40.90 -2.46 -1.55
CA LEU A 257 41.37 -2.26 -0.18
C LEU A 257 41.94 -3.56 0.40
N ASN A 258 41.29 -4.70 0.14
CA ASN A 258 41.76 -6.00 0.59
C ASN A 258 43.08 -6.42 -0.07
N GLU A 259 43.32 -5.99 -1.31
CA GLU A 259 44.56 -6.27 -2.06
C GLU A 259 45.71 -5.33 -1.64
N ASP A 260 45.47 -4.02 -1.62
CA ASP A 260 46.52 -3.00 -1.47
C ASP A 260 46.71 -2.51 -0.02
N GLY A 261 45.72 -2.71 0.86
CA GLY A 261 45.73 -2.25 2.25
C GLY A 261 45.65 -0.72 2.43
N ASP A 262 45.43 0.04 1.35
CA ASP A 262 45.41 1.51 1.35
C ASP A 262 44.06 2.06 1.83
N ILE A 263 43.94 2.24 3.14
CA ILE A 263 42.76 2.79 3.82
C ILE A 263 42.50 4.25 3.41
N ASP A 264 43.54 5.03 3.15
CA ASP A 264 43.42 6.46 2.82
C ASP A 264 42.84 6.65 1.42
N TYR A 265 43.28 5.83 0.45
CA TYR A 265 42.69 5.75 -0.88
C TYR A 265 41.23 5.33 -0.81
N PHE A 266 40.92 4.22 -0.11
CA PHE A 266 39.55 3.74 0.04
C PHE A 266 38.63 4.82 0.64
N THR A 267 39.06 5.46 1.73
CA THR A 267 38.30 6.52 2.40
C THR A 267 38.05 7.70 1.47
N THR A 268 39.06 8.10 0.69
CA THR A 268 38.97 9.21 -0.27
C THR A 268 37.96 8.89 -1.38
N GLU A 269 38.05 7.72 -2.00
CA GLU A 269 37.16 7.34 -3.10
C GLU A 269 35.72 7.11 -2.64
N VAL A 270 35.52 6.44 -1.50
CA VAL A 270 34.18 6.30 -0.91
C VAL A 270 33.58 7.68 -0.60
N THR A 271 34.38 8.59 -0.01
CA THR A 271 33.91 9.96 0.28
C THR A 271 33.52 10.70 -1.00
N LYS A 272 34.24 10.51 -2.11
CA LYS A 272 33.85 11.10 -3.41
C LYS A 272 32.51 10.57 -3.91
N ILE A 273 32.23 9.29 -3.74
CA ILE A 273 30.94 8.69 -4.10
C ILE A 273 29.81 9.37 -3.33
N TYR A 274 29.94 9.49 -2.00
CA TYR A 274 28.93 10.13 -1.16
C TYR A 274 28.79 11.64 -1.35
N ARG A 275 29.84 12.33 -1.83
CA ARG A 275 29.83 13.78 -2.11
C ARG A 275 29.48 14.14 -3.55
N THR A 276 29.16 13.14 -4.39
CA THR A 276 28.68 13.38 -5.75
C THR A 276 27.41 14.23 -5.69
N ASP A 277 27.29 15.25 -6.54
CA ASP A 277 26.09 16.09 -6.56
C ASP A 277 24.87 15.32 -7.10
N GLU A 278 23.67 15.78 -6.77
CA GLU A 278 22.41 15.12 -7.12
C GLU A 278 22.26 14.90 -8.64
N PHE A 279 22.64 15.90 -9.45
CA PHE A 279 22.58 15.80 -10.91
C PHE A 279 23.52 14.70 -11.43
N SER A 280 24.77 14.66 -10.94
CA SER A 280 25.71 13.60 -11.28
C SER A 280 25.23 12.21 -10.81
N MET A 281 24.59 12.12 -9.64
CA MET A 281 23.98 10.87 -9.15
C MET A 281 22.83 10.39 -10.05
N LEU A 282 21.94 11.30 -10.44
CA LEU A 282 20.85 11.02 -11.37
C LEU A 282 21.38 10.53 -12.72
N HIS A 283 22.37 11.23 -13.28
CA HIS A 283 22.98 10.85 -14.55
C HIS A 283 23.60 9.44 -14.48
N ASN A 284 24.31 9.13 -13.39
CA ASN A 284 24.88 7.80 -13.18
C ASN A 284 23.82 6.71 -13.04
N LEU A 285 22.74 6.98 -12.29
CA LEU A 285 21.62 6.05 -12.16
C LEU A 285 21.03 5.73 -13.54
N LEU A 286 20.66 6.75 -14.31
CA LEU A 286 20.03 6.58 -15.62
C LEU A 286 20.94 5.84 -16.61
N ARG A 287 22.25 6.11 -16.59
CA ARG A 287 23.24 5.39 -17.41
C ARG A 287 23.30 3.90 -17.08
N ASN A 288 23.07 3.53 -15.83
CA ASN A 288 23.11 2.15 -15.38
C ASN A 288 21.83 1.37 -15.73
N LEU A 289 20.73 2.05 -16.04
CA LEU A 289 19.46 1.41 -16.43
C LEU A 289 19.45 1.11 -17.94
N ARG A 290 19.21 -0.16 -18.33
CA ARG A 290 19.26 -0.57 -19.75
C ARG A 290 18.08 -0.03 -20.57
N ASP A 291 16.90 0.02 -19.98
CA ASP A 291 15.64 0.32 -20.68
C ASP A 291 15.19 1.78 -20.52
N VAL A 292 16.12 2.69 -20.26
CA VAL A 292 15.89 4.14 -20.28
C VAL A 292 15.69 4.73 -21.69
N PRO A 293 16.36 4.26 -22.77
CA PRO A 293 16.22 4.88 -24.09
C PRO A 293 14.78 4.99 -24.63
N PRO A 294 13.89 3.99 -24.45
CA PRO A 294 12.47 4.14 -24.79
C PRO A 294 11.77 5.29 -24.04
N ILE A 295 12.10 5.50 -22.77
CA ILE A 295 11.53 6.57 -21.94
C ILE A 295 12.03 7.94 -22.42
N ILE A 296 13.31 8.06 -22.78
CA ILE A 296 13.87 9.29 -23.36
C ILE A 296 13.16 9.63 -24.67
N LYS A 297 12.94 8.63 -25.53
CA LYS A 297 12.23 8.80 -26.79
C LYS A 297 10.80 9.28 -26.56
N GLU A 298 10.12 8.73 -25.56
CA GLU A 298 8.76 9.18 -25.20
C GLU A 298 8.76 10.62 -24.68
N ALA A 299 9.71 11.00 -23.82
CA ALA A 299 9.85 12.38 -23.37
C ALA A 299 10.10 13.36 -24.53
N HIS A 300 10.86 12.94 -25.54
CA HIS A 300 11.09 13.73 -26.75
C HIS A 300 9.80 13.85 -27.59
N ASN A 301 9.07 12.75 -27.81
CA ASN A 301 7.77 12.76 -28.51
C ASN A 301 6.74 13.68 -27.84
N GLN A 302 6.76 13.72 -26.50
CA GLN A 302 5.91 14.59 -25.69
C GLN A 302 6.39 16.06 -25.62
N LEU A 303 7.50 16.38 -26.30
CA LEU A 303 8.12 17.71 -26.35
C LEU A 303 8.64 18.21 -24.98
N LEU A 304 8.95 17.31 -24.06
CA LEU A 304 9.54 17.63 -22.75
C LEU A 304 11.03 17.93 -22.85
N ILE A 305 11.70 17.34 -23.84
CA ILE A 305 13.12 17.50 -24.14
C ILE A 305 13.31 17.83 -25.62
N SER A 306 14.41 18.52 -25.95
CA SER A 306 14.70 18.99 -27.31
C SER A 306 15.38 17.96 -28.20
N GLU A 307 15.99 16.93 -27.61
CA GLU A 307 16.72 15.88 -28.32
C GLU A 307 16.74 14.58 -27.50
N GLU A 308 16.85 13.44 -28.18
CA GLU A 308 16.92 12.09 -27.58
C GLU A 308 18.33 11.81 -27.00
N SER A 309 18.80 12.65 -26.08
CA SER A 309 20.07 12.50 -25.36
C SER A 309 19.82 12.25 -23.88
N LEU A 310 20.65 11.37 -23.29
CA LEU A 310 20.65 11.10 -21.85
C LEU A 310 20.99 12.36 -21.05
N GLU A 311 21.97 13.13 -21.51
CA GLU A 311 22.43 14.36 -20.86
C GLU A 311 21.31 15.40 -20.81
N VAL A 312 20.65 15.66 -21.95
CA VAL A 312 19.53 16.61 -22.03
C VAL A 312 18.34 16.13 -21.20
N PHE A 313 18.07 14.83 -21.22
CA PHE A 313 17.00 14.25 -20.41
C PHE A 313 17.26 14.41 -18.91
N ALA A 314 18.46 14.08 -18.43
CA ALA A 314 18.83 14.22 -17.03
C ALA A 314 18.75 15.68 -16.56
N ASP A 315 19.23 16.63 -17.37
CA ASP A 315 19.18 18.08 -17.07
C ASP A 315 17.73 18.57 -16.92
N LYS A 316 16.86 18.17 -17.85
CA LYS A 316 15.46 18.57 -17.84
C LYS A 316 14.69 17.94 -16.70
N LEU A 317 14.95 16.67 -16.39
CA LEU A 317 14.36 15.96 -15.26
C LEU A 317 14.74 16.62 -13.92
N TYR A 318 16.04 16.92 -13.73
CA TYR A 318 16.53 17.61 -12.54
C TYR A 318 15.95 19.02 -12.40
N THR A 319 15.89 19.77 -13.51
CA THR A 319 15.27 21.10 -13.55
C THR A 319 13.79 21.05 -13.19
N TYR A 320 13.05 20.07 -13.72
CA TYR A 320 11.63 19.87 -13.42
C TYR A 320 11.41 19.62 -11.93
N ARG A 321 12.15 18.65 -11.34
CA ARG A 321 12.08 18.37 -9.90
C ARG A 321 12.33 19.60 -9.05
N ASN A 322 13.38 20.37 -9.36
CA ASN A 322 13.68 21.59 -8.61
C ASN A 322 12.58 22.65 -8.75
N SER A 323 11.91 22.73 -9.90
CA SER A 323 10.79 23.65 -10.07
C SER A 323 9.60 23.31 -9.16
N ILE A 324 9.32 22.01 -8.94
CA ILE A 324 8.28 21.56 -8.00
C ILE A 324 8.69 21.82 -6.54
N VAL A 325 9.95 21.56 -6.17
CA VAL A 325 10.44 21.76 -4.80
C VAL A 325 10.47 23.24 -4.40
N HIS A 326 10.90 24.12 -5.32
CA HIS A 326 11.03 25.55 -5.05
C HIS A 326 9.72 26.33 -5.17
N SER A 327 8.78 25.88 -6.00
CA SER A 327 7.41 26.45 -6.01
C SER A 327 6.68 26.29 -4.67
N LYS A 328 7.04 25.30 -3.84
CA LYS A 328 6.53 25.15 -2.46
C LYS A 328 7.25 26.03 -1.41
N LYS A 329 8.50 26.47 -1.65
CA LYS A 329 9.30 27.24 -0.68
C LYS A 329 9.28 28.76 -0.88
N ASP A 330 9.08 29.23 -2.11
CA ASP A 330 9.03 30.68 -2.41
C ASP A 330 7.65 31.31 -2.20
N ALA A 331 6.77 30.68 -1.40
CA ALA A 331 5.48 31.24 -0.98
C ALA A 331 5.62 32.34 0.10
N GLY A 332 6.68 33.14 0.03
CA GLY A 332 6.68 34.50 0.55
C GLY A 332 5.87 35.39 -0.40
N PHE A 333 4.56 35.47 -0.17
CA PHE A 333 3.63 36.46 -0.75
C PHE A 333 3.22 36.38 -2.23
N ASN A 334 3.58 35.34 -2.99
CA ASN A 334 2.89 35.04 -4.25
C ASN A 334 2.43 33.58 -4.26
N MET A 335 1.19 33.38 -3.83
CA MET A 335 0.50 32.10 -3.95
C MET A 335 0.41 31.78 -5.45
N ALA A 336 1.18 30.80 -5.92
CA ALA A 336 1.11 30.35 -7.31
C ALA A 336 -0.30 29.80 -7.54
N ILE A 337 -1.13 30.60 -8.20
CA ILE A 337 -2.51 30.21 -8.52
C ILE A 337 -2.40 29.04 -9.51
N PRO A 338 -3.00 27.86 -9.19
CA PRO A 338 -3.03 26.73 -10.12
C PRO A 338 -3.61 27.18 -11.45
N LYS A 339 -2.81 27.08 -12.51
CA LYS A 339 -3.25 27.41 -13.87
C LYS A 339 -3.87 26.15 -14.47
N TYR A 340 -5.19 26.01 -14.31
CA TYR A 340 -5.96 24.89 -14.85
C TYR A 340 -5.69 24.58 -16.34
N LEU A 341 -5.29 25.59 -17.12
CA LEU A 341 -5.03 25.47 -18.56
C LEU A 341 -3.56 25.14 -18.92
N SER A 342 -2.64 25.03 -17.96
CA SER A 342 -1.22 24.74 -18.22
C SER A 342 -0.69 23.45 -17.55
N LEU A 343 -1.60 22.57 -17.10
CA LEU A 343 -1.28 21.31 -16.41
C LEU A 343 -0.71 20.22 -17.34
N GLU A 344 -0.74 20.44 -18.66
CA GLU A 344 -0.39 19.41 -19.65
C GLU A 344 1.06 18.92 -19.53
N ASN A 345 2.00 19.80 -19.20
CA ASN A 345 3.41 19.43 -19.04
C ASN A 345 3.67 18.72 -17.70
N GLU A 346 2.93 19.05 -16.64
CA GLU A 346 3.07 18.41 -15.32
C GLU A 346 2.63 16.95 -15.38
N TYR A 347 1.50 16.69 -16.05
CA TYR A 347 1.01 15.32 -16.28
C TYR A 347 2.00 14.49 -17.09
N LYS A 348 2.53 15.04 -18.19
CA LYS A 348 3.52 14.38 -19.05
C LYS A 348 4.80 14.01 -18.27
N TRP A 349 5.34 14.92 -17.47
CA TRP A 349 6.49 14.61 -16.62
C TRP A 349 6.17 13.57 -15.55
N ASN A 350 4.95 13.55 -15.02
CA ASN A 350 4.55 12.55 -14.04
C ASN A 350 4.59 11.14 -14.64
N VAL A 351 4.07 10.96 -15.85
CA VAL A 351 4.13 9.68 -16.58
C VAL A 351 5.58 9.24 -16.79
N ILE A 352 6.48 10.16 -17.18
CA ILE A 352 7.91 9.85 -17.35
C ILE A 352 8.55 9.42 -16.02
N LEU A 353 8.25 10.12 -14.93
CA LEU A 353 8.77 9.81 -13.60
C LEU A 353 8.26 8.46 -13.08
N GLU A 354 6.98 8.18 -13.28
CA GLU A 354 6.38 6.88 -12.96
C GLU A 354 7.08 5.74 -13.69
N GLN A 355 7.32 5.88 -15.00
CA GLN A 355 8.02 4.88 -15.80
C GLN A 355 9.46 4.65 -15.32
N LEU A 356 10.19 5.73 -15.00
CA LEU A 356 11.54 5.62 -14.44
C LEU A 356 11.56 4.95 -13.06
N ALA A 357 10.61 5.30 -12.19
CA ALA A 357 10.48 4.72 -10.86
C ALA A 357 10.18 3.22 -10.95
N LEU A 358 9.25 2.84 -11.82
CA LEU A 358 8.94 1.44 -12.11
C LEU A 358 10.18 0.69 -12.60
N LEU A 359 10.92 1.25 -13.56
CA LEU A 359 12.15 0.64 -14.09
C LEU A 359 13.22 0.44 -13.00
N CYS A 360 13.35 1.40 -12.08
CA CYS A 360 14.26 1.26 -10.95
C CYS A 360 13.84 0.12 -10.02
N ILE A 361 12.54 0.05 -9.67
CA ILE A 361 12.00 -1.02 -8.82
C ILE A 361 12.20 -2.38 -9.49
N GLU A 362 11.85 -2.51 -10.78
CA GLU A 362 12.02 -3.76 -11.52
C GLU A 362 13.47 -4.23 -11.54
N LYS A 363 14.42 -3.32 -11.71
CA LYS A 363 15.83 -3.67 -11.78
C LYS A 363 16.44 -4.02 -10.42
N PHE A 364 16.12 -3.25 -9.38
CA PHE A 364 16.85 -3.29 -8.11
C PHE A 364 16.10 -4.04 -7.01
N CYS A 365 14.78 -3.99 -6.99
CA CYS A 365 13.97 -4.69 -5.98
C CYS A 365 13.75 -6.15 -6.32
N PHE A 366 13.63 -6.46 -7.61
CA PHE A 366 13.34 -7.80 -8.11
C PHE A 366 14.51 -8.30 -8.96
N GLU A 367 15.14 -9.39 -8.55
CA GLU A 367 16.16 -10.03 -9.39
C GLU A 367 15.46 -10.71 -10.58
N PHE A 368 15.61 -10.14 -11.79
CA PHE A 368 15.22 -10.77 -13.05
C PHE A 368 16.43 -11.26 -13.83
#